data_AF-A0A150FTF4-F1
#
_entry.id   AF-A0A150FTF4-F1
#
_cell.length_a   1.000
_cell.length_b   1.000
_cell.length_c   1.000
_cell.angle_alpha   90.00
_cell.angle_beta   90.00
_cell.angle_gamma   90.00
#
_symmetry.space_group_name_H-M   'P 1'
#
loop_
_entity.id
_entity.type
_entity.pdbx_description
1 polymer ?
#
loop_
_entity_poly.entity_id
_entity_poly.type
_entity_poly.pdbx_seq_one_letter_code
_entity_poly.pdbx_strand_id
1 'polypeptide(L)'
;MKHYNKLTQVDKEHIIELFNKGLEFKEIMQLLCVSKRSVARVLKEANINTKRRNRYNLNESYFEDIDSQEKAYILGLMYADGFVGSDKHNNIVISLTREDRYLLEKICTEIQFTGKLRDVDKGGNYENSKSKSVLNFSSKKMASDLRKLGLYPGKSKQLSNIPHLNKELIRHFIRGYFDGDGSISLGTSTSYYKMKDGTLKVYKYNSPRFSIIGTIEFLKNIEKYMPGTFSYRDSKTDYMKYMECSSKRDMIDIFEFLYNDSTIHLERKFNKWQQVLSAINK
;
A
#
# COMPACT_ATOMS: atom_id res chain seq x y z
N MET A 1 29.75 -29.60 21.26
CA MET A 1 29.29 -28.69 20.19
C MET A 1 29.74 -29.23 18.84
N LYS A 2 28.83 -29.43 17.87
CA LYS A 2 29.17 -29.97 16.55
C LYS A 2 29.93 -28.93 15.71
N HIS A 3 31.10 -29.32 15.20
CA HIS A 3 31.86 -28.57 14.20
C HIS A 3 31.33 -28.86 12.80
N TYR A 4 31.59 -27.94 11.86
CA TYR A 4 31.03 -28.00 10.50
C TYR A 4 31.22 -29.37 9.81
N ASN A 5 32.40 -29.97 9.95
CA ASN A 5 32.72 -31.26 9.33
C ASN A 5 31.92 -32.45 9.91
N LYS A 6 31.21 -32.25 11.03
CA LYS A 6 30.35 -33.25 11.68
C LYS A 6 28.86 -32.97 11.47
N LEU A 7 28.50 -31.96 10.66
CA LEU A 7 27.10 -31.67 10.35
C LEU A 7 26.59 -32.58 9.23
N THR A 8 25.46 -33.22 9.48
CA THR A 8 24.68 -33.93 8.45
C THR A 8 23.96 -32.93 7.53
N GLN A 9 23.42 -33.41 6.41
CA GLN A 9 22.60 -32.58 5.52
C GLN A 9 21.37 -32.02 6.25
N VAL A 10 20.72 -32.84 7.08
CA VAL A 10 19.58 -32.45 7.92
C VAL A 10 19.96 -31.36 8.92
N ASP A 11 21.14 -31.45 9.56
CA ASP A 11 21.62 -30.39 10.46
C ASP A 11 21.78 -29.05 9.72
N LYS A 12 22.26 -29.08 8.47
CA LYS A 12 22.42 -27.87 7.64
C LYS A 12 21.08 -27.26 7.25
N GLU A 13 20.11 -28.10 6.88
CA GLU A 13 18.74 -27.67 6.54
C GLU A 13 18.04 -27.04 7.74
N HIS A 14 18.11 -27.64 8.93
CA HIS A 14 17.58 -27.04 10.15
C HIS A 14 18.25 -25.70 10.50
N ILE A 15 19.57 -25.55 10.29
CA ILE A 15 20.24 -24.26 10.50
C ILE A 15 19.63 -23.19 9.58
N ILE A 16 19.41 -23.51 8.30
CA ILE A 16 18.83 -22.60 7.32
C ILE A 16 17.38 -22.27 7.68
N GLU A 17 16.58 -23.27 8.04
CA GLU A 17 15.19 -23.11 8.40
C GLU A 17 15.02 -22.24 9.65
N LEU A 18 15.74 -22.53 10.73
CA LEU A 18 15.70 -21.73 11.96
C LEU A 18 16.19 -20.29 11.71
N PHE A 19 17.20 -20.13 10.85
CA PHE A 19 17.65 -18.80 10.45
C PHE A 19 16.57 -18.05 9.66
N ASN A 20 15.88 -18.72 8.73
CA ASN A 20 14.78 -18.13 7.97
C ASN A 20 13.54 -17.84 8.84
N LYS A 21 13.33 -18.62 9.91
CA LYS A 21 12.32 -18.38 10.96
C LYS A 21 12.66 -17.24 11.92
N GLY A 22 13.82 -16.60 11.77
CA GLY A 22 14.17 -15.38 12.50
C GLY A 22 15.03 -15.57 13.75
N LEU A 23 15.40 -16.81 14.12
CA LEU A 23 16.19 -17.08 15.33
C LEU A 23 17.64 -16.59 15.21
N GLU A 24 18.14 -15.86 16.20
CA GLU A 24 19.50 -15.34 16.23
C GLU A 24 20.57 -16.44 16.23
N PHE A 25 21.80 -16.08 15.83
CA PHE A 25 22.93 -17.00 15.85
C PHE A 25 23.10 -17.70 17.20
N LYS A 26 22.90 -16.97 18.31
CA LYS A 26 23.01 -17.50 19.67
C LYS A 26 21.97 -18.59 19.94
N GLU A 27 20.73 -18.36 19.52
CA GLU A 27 19.61 -19.29 19.70
C GLU A 27 19.82 -20.57 18.86
N ILE A 28 20.20 -20.42 17.59
CA ILE A 28 20.51 -21.56 16.71
C ILE A 28 21.67 -22.40 17.27
N MET A 29 22.73 -21.73 17.77
CA MET A 29 23.86 -22.42 18.38
C MET A 29 23.46 -23.24 19.61
N GLN A 30 22.56 -22.70 20.45
CA GLN A 30 22.06 -23.39 21.64
C GLN A 30 21.14 -24.56 21.27
N LEU A 31 20.14 -24.32 20.42
CA LEU A 31 19.15 -25.33 20.01
C LEU A 31 19.78 -26.54 19.33
N LEU A 32 20.71 -26.31 18.40
CA LEU A 32 21.32 -27.38 17.61
C LEU A 32 22.68 -27.84 18.16
N CYS A 33 23.14 -27.23 19.25
CA CYS A 33 24.46 -27.47 19.84
C CYS A 33 25.61 -27.38 18.81
N VAL A 34 25.54 -26.39 17.91
CA VAL A 34 26.49 -26.16 16.80
C VAL A 34 27.37 -24.94 17.05
N SER A 35 28.57 -24.93 16.46
CA SER A 35 29.47 -23.79 16.59
C SER A 35 29.02 -22.59 15.74
N LYS A 36 29.30 -21.37 16.21
CA LYS A 36 29.07 -20.12 15.45
C LYS A 36 29.66 -20.18 14.04
N ARG A 37 30.86 -20.76 13.92
CA ARG A 37 31.58 -20.93 12.65
C ARG A 37 30.84 -21.90 11.72
N SER A 38 30.25 -22.95 12.27
CA SER A 38 29.42 -23.90 11.51
C SER A 38 28.18 -23.20 10.94
N VAL A 39 27.43 -22.47 11.78
CA VAL A 39 26.25 -21.71 11.35
C VAL A 39 26.61 -20.72 10.25
N ALA A 40 27.64 -19.90 10.46
CA ALA A 40 28.08 -18.92 9.47
C ALA A 40 28.47 -19.56 8.12
N ARG A 41 29.14 -20.71 8.16
CA ARG A 41 29.58 -21.41 6.95
C ARG A 41 28.40 -22.03 6.20
N VAL A 42 27.46 -22.69 6.89
CA VAL A 42 26.25 -23.24 6.28
C VAL A 42 25.44 -22.16 5.58
N LEU A 43 25.20 -21.03 6.26
CA LEU A 43 24.47 -19.91 5.68
C LEU A 43 25.20 -19.30 4.48
N LYS A 44 26.54 -19.20 4.55
CA LYS A 44 27.35 -18.72 3.41
C LYS A 44 27.25 -19.66 2.20
N GLU A 45 27.33 -20.96 2.40
CA GLU A 45 27.21 -21.97 1.34
C GLU A 45 25.79 -22.00 0.74
N ALA A 46 24.77 -21.68 1.53
CA ALA A 46 23.41 -21.47 1.06
C ALA A 46 23.17 -20.08 0.41
N ASN A 47 24.22 -19.28 0.19
CA ASN A 47 24.14 -17.90 -0.33
C ASN A 47 23.28 -16.94 0.51
N ILE A 48 23.15 -17.19 1.81
CA ILE A 48 22.38 -16.35 2.75
C ILE A 48 23.26 -15.24 3.31
N ASN A 49 22.85 -13.99 3.09
CA ASN A 49 23.58 -12.81 3.55
C ASN A 49 23.28 -12.48 5.03
N THR A 50 24.17 -12.91 5.92
CA THR A 50 24.06 -12.68 7.36
C THR A 50 24.22 -11.22 7.79
N LYS A 51 24.83 -10.35 6.97
CA LYS A 51 24.99 -8.91 7.28
C LYS A 51 23.67 -8.14 7.19
N ARG A 52 22.69 -8.62 6.40
CA ARG A 52 21.35 -8.01 6.32
C ARG A 52 20.60 -8.09 7.65
N ARG A 53 20.84 -9.17 8.41
CA ARG A 53 20.13 -9.46 9.65
C ARG A 53 20.42 -8.51 10.80
N ASN A 54 21.51 -7.74 10.73
CA ASN A 54 21.84 -6.75 11.76
C ASN A 54 20.91 -5.51 11.77
N ARG A 55 19.81 -5.50 11.00
CA ARG A 55 18.86 -4.37 10.95
C ARG A 55 17.40 -4.77 11.16
N TYR A 56 16.93 -5.86 10.54
CA TYR A 56 15.56 -6.37 10.67
C TYR A 56 15.42 -7.74 9.96
N ASN A 57 14.37 -8.47 10.30
CA ASN A 57 13.81 -9.59 9.55
C ASN A 57 12.52 -9.14 8.85
N LEU A 58 12.10 -9.86 7.81
CA LEU A 58 10.81 -9.72 7.12
C LEU A 58 10.55 -10.96 6.24
N ASN A 59 9.30 -11.17 5.85
CA ASN A 59 8.89 -12.17 4.86
C ASN A 59 9.24 -11.69 3.44
N GLU A 60 10.38 -12.13 2.90
CA GLU A 60 10.83 -11.73 1.56
C GLU A 60 9.91 -12.25 0.43
N SER A 61 9.04 -13.22 0.71
CA SER A 61 8.09 -13.84 -0.22
C SER A 61 6.70 -13.20 -0.20
N TYR A 62 6.46 -12.15 0.60
CA TYR A 62 5.13 -11.56 0.76
C TYR A 62 4.45 -11.13 -0.56
N PHE A 63 5.24 -10.68 -1.54
CA PHE A 63 4.76 -10.22 -2.85
C PHE A 63 5.01 -11.22 -3.99
N GLU A 64 5.36 -12.48 -3.70
CA GLU A 64 5.44 -13.53 -4.75
C GLU A 64 4.07 -13.75 -5.39
N ASP A 65 3.07 -13.95 -4.54
CA ASP A 65 1.67 -14.17 -4.93
C ASP A 65 0.76 -13.25 -4.13
N ILE A 66 -0.17 -12.61 -4.83
CA ILE A 66 -1.20 -11.75 -4.25
C ILE A 66 -2.49 -12.56 -4.16
N ASP A 67 -2.69 -13.21 -3.02
CA ASP A 67 -3.73 -14.19 -2.75
C ASP A 67 -4.68 -13.79 -1.60
N SER A 68 -4.48 -12.62 -1.00
CA SER A 68 -5.29 -12.11 0.10
C SER A 68 -5.73 -10.65 -0.09
N GLN A 69 -6.76 -10.25 0.65
CA GLN A 69 -7.24 -8.87 0.71
C GLN A 69 -6.12 -7.92 1.14
N GLU A 70 -5.35 -8.28 2.16
CA GLU A 70 -4.28 -7.47 2.75
C GLU A 70 -3.16 -7.25 1.75
N LYS A 71 -2.69 -8.31 1.07
CA LYS A 71 -1.66 -8.20 0.03
C LYS A 71 -2.09 -7.31 -1.13
N ALA A 72 -3.32 -7.50 -1.61
CA ALA A 72 -3.87 -6.70 -2.71
C ALA A 72 -4.02 -5.23 -2.32
N TYR A 73 -4.54 -4.95 -1.12
CA TYR A 73 -4.63 -3.60 -0.58
C TYR A 73 -3.26 -2.94 -0.44
N ILE A 74 -2.28 -3.63 0.15
CA ILE A 74 -0.93 -3.10 0.33
C ILE A 74 -0.27 -2.83 -1.02
N LEU A 75 -0.48 -3.71 -2.02
CA LEU A 75 0.01 -3.47 -3.38
C LEU A 75 -0.62 -2.21 -3.99
N GLY A 76 -1.93 -2.01 -3.82
CA GLY A 76 -2.63 -0.79 -4.27
C GLY A 76 -2.08 0.48 -3.61
N LEU A 77 -1.87 0.43 -2.29
CA LEU A 77 -1.28 1.55 -1.55
C LEU A 77 0.16 1.82 -1.99
N MET A 78 0.94 0.76 -2.26
CA MET A 78 2.27 0.87 -2.84
C MET A 78 2.25 1.48 -4.25
N TYR A 79 1.18 1.28 -5.02
CA TYR A 79 0.97 1.93 -6.31
C TYR A 79 0.81 3.45 -6.20
N ALA A 80 0.14 3.93 -5.16
CA ALA A 80 -0.02 5.35 -4.86
C ALA A 80 1.23 5.95 -4.18
N ASP A 81 1.46 5.59 -2.91
CA ASP A 81 2.44 6.24 -2.02
C ASP A 81 3.78 5.47 -1.92
N GLY A 82 3.89 4.32 -2.58
CA GLY A 82 5.06 3.47 -2.53
C GLY A 82 6.15 3.83 -3.53
N PHE A 83 7.40 3.70 -3.09
CA PHE A 83 8.60 3.77 -3.90
C PHE A 83 9.34 2.43 -3.87
N VAL A 84 9.74 1.96 -5.05
CA VAL A 84 10.62 0.81 -5.23
C VAL A 84 11.81 1.26 -6.07
N GLY A 85 13.02 1.09 -5.55
CA GLY A 85 14.24 1.46 -6.27
C GLY A 85 14.55 0.52 -7.44
N SER A 86 15.60 0.85 -8.20
CA SER A 86 16.02 0.09 -9.38
C SER A 86 16.67 -1.25 -9.02
N ASP A 87 17.03 -2.06 -10.02
CA ASP A 87 17.83 -3.29 -9.81
C ASP A 87 19.12 -3.07 -9.01
N LYS A 88 19.72 -1.88 -9.15
CA LYS A 88 20.91 -1.47 -8.40
C LYS A 88 20.59 -1.08 -6.96
N HIS A 89 19.36 -0.63 -6.69
CA HIS A 89 18.90 -0.11 -5.40
C HIS A 89 17.60 -0.79 -4.98
N ASN A 90 17.70 -1.87 -4.21
CA ASN A 90 16.54 -2.66 -3.79
C ASN A 90 15.80 -2.06 -2.57
N ASN A 91 15.75 -0.73 -2.46
CA ASN A 91 15.05 -0.08 -1.35
C ASN A 91 13.56 0.04 -1.66
N ILE A 92 12.74 -0.26 -0.65
CA ILE A 92 11.29 -0.15 -0.68
C ILE A 92 10.92 0.85 0.40
N VAL A 93 10.12 1.85 0.02
CA VAL A 93 9.72 2.93 0.91
C VAL A 93 8.23 3.16 0.76
N ILE A 94 7.55 3.27 1.89
CA ILE A 94 6.19 3.80 1.97
C ILE A 94 6.16 4.84 3.08
N SER A 95 5.56 5.99 2.79
CA SER A 95 5.50 7.12 3.72
C SER A 95 4.08 7.63 3.80
N LEU A 96 3.53 7.63 5.01
CA LEU A 96 2.20 8.17 5.30
C LEU A 96 2.33 9.34 6.27
N THR A 97 1.24 10.08 6.47
CA THR A 97 1.19 11.09 7.54
C THR A 97 1.34 10.39 8.90
N ARG A 98 1.82 11.10 9.92
CA ARG A 98 1.98 10.53 11.26
C ARG A 98 0.63 10.05 11.85
N GLU A 99 -0.46 10.70 11.47
CA GLU A 99 -1.85 10.31 11.83
C GLU A 99 -2.20 8.92 11.29
N ASP A 100 -1.65 8.54 10.12
CA ASP A 100 -1.91 7.28 9.42
C ASP A 100 -0.86 6.19 9.76
N ARG A 101 -0.05 6.40 10.80
CA ARG A 101 1.05 5.50 11.21
C ARG A 101 0.57 4.07 11.52
N TYR A 102 -0.60 3.91 12.12
CA TYR A 102 -1.18 2.60 12.46
C TYR A 102 -1.24 1.67 11.23
N LEU A 103 -1.44 2.23 10.04
CA LEU A 103 -1.49 1.46 8.80
C LEU A 103 -0.10 0.93 8.42
N LEU A 104 0.97 1.71 8.66
CA LEU A 104 2.34 1.23 8.50
C LEU A 104 2.67 0.12 9.51
N GLU A 105 2.14 0.21 10.73
CA GLU A 105 2.31 -0.84 11.75
C GLU A 105 1.60 -2.13 11.35
N LYS A 106 0.38 -2.05 10.80
CA LYS A 106 -0.29 -3.20 10.18
C LYS A 106 0.54 -3.80 9.04
N ILE A 107 1.10 -2.98 8.15
CA ILE A 107 1.99 -3.45 7.07
C ILE A 107 3.24 -4.14 7.63
N CYS A 108 3.84 -3.61 8.70
CA CYS A 108 4.97 -4.24 9.37
C CYS A 108 4.60 -5.65 9.88
N THR A 109 3.43 -5.80 10.51
CA THR A 109 2.94 -7.12 10.96
C THR A 109 2.75 -8.07 9.79
N GLU A 110 2.07 -7.63 8.73
CA GLU A 110 1.81 -8.42 7.51
C GLU A 110 3.10 -8.95 6.86
N ILE A 111 4.10 -8.09 6.70
CA ILE A 111 5.39 -8.48 6.10
C ILE A 111 6.37 -9.04 7.14
N GLN A 112 5.95 -9.26 8.38
CA GLN A 112 6.78 -9.74 9.50
C GLN A 112 8.05 -8.90 9.73
N PHE A 113 7.95 -7.59 9.53
CA PHE A 113 9.05 -6.64 9.69
C PHE A 113 9.40 -6.43 11.16
N THR A 114 10.64 -6.74 11.56
CA THR A 114 11.13 -6.52 12.94
C THR A 114 11.93 -5.23 13.12
N GLY A 115 12.05 -4.43 12.07
CA GLY A 115 12.72 -3.13 12.13
C GLY A 115 11.86 -2.04 12.76
N LYS A 116 12.35 -0.81 12.70
CA LYS A 116 11.63 0.36 13.24
C LYS A 116 11.10 1.24 12.12
N LEU A 117 9.87 1.72 12.29
CA LEU A 117 9.37 2.87 11.55
C LEU A 117 10.19 4.11 11.92
N ARG A 118 10.44 4.98 10.94
CA ARG A 118 11.11 6.26 11.15
C ARG A 118 10.09 7.38 11.09
N ASP A 119 10.06 8.22 12.11
CA ASP A 119 9.28 9.44 12.09
C ASP A 119 10.15 10.58 11.55
N VAL A 120 9.58 11.34 10.62
CA VAL A 120 10.21 12.50 10.00
C VAL A 120 9.34 13.70 10.35
N ASP A 121 9.90 14.65 11.07
CA ASP A 121 9.20 15.89 11.39
C ASP A 121 9.02 16.74 10.13
N LYS A 122 8.14 17.74 10.22
CA LYS A 122 7.83 18.66 9.13
C LYS A 122 9.12 19.21 8.49
N GLY A 123 9.27 18.98 7.19
CA GLY A 123 10.35 19.56 6.40
C GLY A 123 9.96 20.96 5.92
N GLY A 124 10.82 21.95 6.15
CA GLY A 124 10.68 23.33 5.66
C GLY A 124 9.72 24.22 6.46
N ASN A 125 9.66 25.50 6.08
CA ASN A 125 8.85 26.54 6.74
C ASN A 125 7.39 26.63 6.24
N TYR A 126 6.89 25.64 5.50
CA TYR A 126 5.52 25.65 5.01
C TYR A 126 4.54 25.25 6.12
N GLU A 127 3.59 26.12 6.45
CA GLU A 127 2.60 25.92 7.53
C GLU A 127 1.80 24.61 7.39
N ASN A 128 1.58 24.13 6.16
CA ASN A 128 0.81 22.92 5.87
C ASN A 128 1.65 21.63 5.83
N SER A 129 2.94 21.69 6.17
CA SER A 129 3.82 20.50 6.18
C SER A 129 3.48 19.61 7.38
N LYS A 130 2.96 18.42 7.10
CA LYS A 130 2.65 17.41 8.12
C LYS A 130 3.85 16.53 8.40
N SER A 131 4.06 16.17 9.67
CA SER A 131 5.00 15.12 10.04
C SER A 131 4.59 13.79 9.41
N LYS A 132 5.58 12.98 9.03
CA LYS A 132 5.39 11.71 8.34
C LYS A 132 5.95 10.57 9.17
N SER A 133 5.38 9.39 8.96
CA SER A 133 5.98 8.12 9.38
C SER A 133 6.39 7.36 8.13
N VAL A 134 7.54 6.69 8.20
CA VAL A 134 8.20 6.08 7.04
C VAL A 134 8.60 4.65 7.39
N LEU A 135 8.07 3.71 6.61
CA LEU A 135 8.61 2.35 6.53
C LEU A 135 9.61 2.33 5.37
N ASN A 136 10.87 2.06 5.67
CA ASN A 136 11.93 2.01 4.66
C ASN A 136 12.89 0.87 4.98
N PHE A 137 12.94 -0.08 4.06
CA PHE A 137 13.73 -1.29 4.14
C PHE A 137 14.27 -1.66 2.76
N SER A 138 15.06 -2.72 2.69
CA SER A 138 15.62 -3.24 1.46
C SER A 138 15.56 -4.75 1.44
N SER A 139 14.93 -5.28 0.40
CA SER A 139 14.94 -6.69 0.06
C SER A 139 15.04 -6.81 -1.45
N LYS A 140 16.07 -7.52 -1.93
CA LYS A 140 16.25 -7.76 -3.37
C LYS A 140 15.09 -8.55 -3.95
N LYS A 141 14.61 -9.54 -3.20
CA LYS A 141 13.51 -10.40 -3.61
C LYS A 141 12.19 -9.63 -3.71
N MET A 142 11.74 -9.01 -2.62
CA MET A 142 10.50 -8.21 -2.66
C MET A 142 10.55 -7.08 -3.68
N ALA A 143 11.70 -6.38 -3.81
CA ALA A 143 11.82 -5.31 -4.80
C ALA A 143 11.75 -5.85 -6.22
N SER A 144 12.30 -7.03 -6.48
CA SER A 144 12.16 -7.72 -7.77
C SER A 144 10.71 -8.11 -8.03
N ASP A 145 10.02 -8.69 -7.05
CA ASP A 145 8.64 -9.14 -7.21
C ASP A 145 7.67 -7.97 -7.40
N LEU A 146 7.81 -6.89 -6.63
CA LEU A 146 7.07 -5.64 -6.83
C LEU A 146 7.31 -5.02 -8.22
N ARG A 147 8.55 -5.07 -8.74
CA ARG A 147 8.86 -4.59 -10.10
C ARG A 147 8.20 -5.42 -11.18
N LYS A 148 8.14 -6.75 -11.03
CA LYS A 148 7.36 -7.63 -11.93
C LYS A 148 5.87 -7.28 -11.89
N LEU A 149 5.37 -6.89 -10.71
CA LEU A 149 4.03 -6.37 -10.50
C LEU A 149 3.87 -4.91 -10.96
N GLY A 150 4.81 -4.32 -11.71
CA GLY A 150 4.67 -2.99 -12.33
C GLY A 150 5.20 -1.79 -11.51
N LEU A 151 5.79 -2.02 -10.33
CA LEU A 151 6.33 -0.95 -9.48
C LEU A 151 7.82 -0.67 -9.76
N TYR A 152 8.13 0.06 -10.82
CA TYR A 152 9.50 0.50 -11.16
C TYR A 152 9.73 1.99 -10.88
N PRO A 153 10.99 2.45 -10.78
CA PRO A 153 11.29 3.87 -10.62
C PRO A 153 10.68 4.72 -11.75
N GLY A 154 9.95 5.78 -11.39
CA GLY A 154 9.28 6.63 -12.37
C GLY A 154 7.93 6.11 -12.89
N LYS A 155 7.43 4.98 -12.36
CA LYS A 155 6.13 4.37 -12.69
C LYS A 155 5.00 5.39 -12.81
N SER A 156 4.91 6.41 -11.95
CA SER A 156 3.77 7.33 -11.89
C SER A 156 3.55 8.10 -13.20
N LYS A 157 4.56 8.17 -14.08
CA LYS A 157 4.47 8.78 -15.41
C LYS A 157 4.00 7.82 -16.52
N GLN A 158 4.04 6.52 -16.26
CA GLN A 158 3.90 5.44 -17.25
C GLN A 158 2.97 4.31 -16.79
N LEU A 159 2.36 4.43 -15.60
CA LEU A 159 1.32 3.53 -15.13
C LEU A 159 0.21 3.48 -16.17
N SER A 160 -0.27 2.30 -16.51
CA SER A 160 -1.29 2.13 -17.55
C SER A 160 -2.26 0.99 -17.26
N ASN A 161 -1.84 0.00 -16.45
CA ASN A 161 -2.63 -1.18 -16.16
C ASN A 161 -2.56 -1.53 -14.67
N ILE A 162 -3.66 -2.08 -14.16
CA ILE A 162 -3.66 -2.82 -12.90
C ILE A 162 -2.78 -4.07 -13.09
N PRO A 163 -1.98 -4.48 -12.08
CA PRO A 163 -1.22 -5.72 -12.15
C PRO A 163 -2.17 -6.92 -12.37
N HIS A 164 -1.65 -8.00 -12.94
CA HIS A 164 -2.45 -9.21 -13.10
C HIS A 164 -2.78 -9.81 -11.73
N LEU A 165 -4.05 -9.75 -11.34
CA LEU A 165 -4.58 -10.19 -10.04
C LEU A 165 -5.83 -11.04 -10.25
N ASN A 166 -6.14 -11.89 -9.28
CA ASN A 166 -7.45 -12.53 -9.22
C ASN A 166 -8.55 -11.44 -9.17
N LYS A 167 -9.62 -11.61 -9.96
CA LYS A 167 -10.72 -10.65 -10.11
C LYS A 167 -11.31 -10.24 -8.77
N GLU A 168 -11.44 -11.17 -7.83
CA GLU A 168 -11.99 -10.91 -6.48
C GLU A 168 -11.10 -9.99 -5.63
N LEU A 169 -9.80 -9.93 -5.93
CA LEU A 169 -8.83 -9.10 -5.22
C LEU A 169 -8.67 -7.69 -5.81
N ILE A 170 -9.18 -7.45 -7.03
CA ILE A 170 -9.04 -6.16 -7.71
C ILE A 170 -9.69 -5.04 -6.89
N ARG A 171 -10.84 -5.29 -6.26
CA ARG A 171 -11.51 -4.31 -5.39
C ARG A 171 -10.62 -3.85 -4.22
N HIS A 172 -9.82 -4.77 -3.66
CA HIS A 172 -8.91 -4.48 -2.55
C HIS A 172 -7.69 -3.69 -3.03
N PHE A 173 -7.16 -4.02 -4.21
CA PHE A 173 -6.13 -3.21 -4.88
C PHE A 173 -6.61 -1.78 -5.14
N ILE A 174 -7.81 -1.61 -5.73
CA ILE A 174 -8.38 -0.29 -6.00
C ILE A 174 -8.62 0.46 -4.68
N ARG A 175 -9.08 -0.19 -3.61
CA ARG A 175 -9.19 0.43 -2.28
C ARG A 175 -7.84 0.95 -1.79
N GLY A 176 -6.78 0.15 -1.88
CA GLY A 176 -5.44 0.58 -1.48
C GLY A 176 -4.95 1.78 -2.28
N TYR A 177 -5.17 1.76 -3.60
CA TYR A 177 -4.81 2.89 -4.47
C TYR A 177 -5.61 4.16 -4.15
N PHE A 178 -6.93 4.01 -3.96
CA PHE A 178 -7.80 5.08 -3.50
C PHE A 178 -7.36 5.63 -2.15
N ASP A 179 -6.96 4.79 -1.20
CA ASP A 179 -6.55 5.24 0.12
C ASP A 179 -5.25 6.06 0.06
N GLY A 180 -4.34 5.80 -0.88
CA GLY A 180 -3.22 6.71 -1.16
C GLY A 180 -3.63 7.95 -1.96
N ASP A 181 -3.96 7.75 -3.24
CA ASP A 181 -4.09 8.82 -4.26
C ASP A 181 -5.52 9.34 -4.48
N GLY A 182 -6.50 8.80 -3.75
CA GLY A 182 -7.89 9.21 -3.83
C GLY A 182 -8.28 10.36 -2.90
N SER A 183 -9.48 10.89 -3.10
CA SER A 183 -10.11 11.87 -2.25
C SER A 183 -11.62 11.66 -2.18
N ILE A 184 -12.18 11.85 -0.99
CA ILE A 184 -13.60 11.85 -0.71
C ILE A 184 -13.95 13.12 0.05
N SER A 185 -14.95 13.86 -0.42
CA SER A 185 -15.39 15.09 0.22
C SER A 185 -16.91 15.23 0.19
N LEU A 186 -17.39 16.07 1.10
CA LEU A 186 -18.79 16.46 1.20
C LEU A 186 -18.82 17.99 1.19
N GLY A 187 -19.26 18.56 0.08
CA GLY A 187 -19.49 20.00 -0.04
C GLY A 187 -20.97 20.34 0.00
N THR A 188 -21.26 21.63 -0.15
CA THR A 188 -22.61 22.13 -0.35
C THR A 188 -22.69 22.79 -1.72
N SER A 189 -23.61 22.32 -2.55
CA SER A 189 -23.91 22.92 -3.84
C SER A 189 -25.15 23.79 -3.74
N THR A 190 -25.19 24.83 -4.58
CA THR A 190 -26.33 25.74 -4.67
C THR A 190 -26.82 25.76 -6.10
N SER A 191 -28.10 25.49 -6.32
CA SER A 191 -28.75 25.67 -7.63
C SER A 191 -29.79 26.78 -7.56
N TYR A 192 -29.91 27.51 -8.66
CA TYR A 192 -30.83 28.63 -8.82
C TYR A 192 -31.89 28.25 -9.84
N TYR A 193 -33.15 28.41 -9.47
CA TYR A 193 -34.27 28.17 -10.37
C TYR A 193 -35.06 29.46 -10.55
N LYS A 194 -35.17 29.93 -11.80
CA LYS A 194 -35.97 31.10 -12.13
C LYS A 194 -37.44 30.70 -12.30
N MET A 195 -38.29 31.26 -11.46
CA MET A 195 -39.74 31.07 -11.50
C MET A 195 -40.36 31.87 -12.64
N LYS A 196 -41.61 31.54 -13.01
CA LYS A 196 -42.35 32.22 -14.08
C LYS A 196 -42.59 33.71 -13.80
N ASP A 197 -42.68 34.11 -12.54
CA ASP A 197 -42.81 35.50 -12.08
C ASP A 197 -41.47 36.26 -12.03
N GLY A 198 -40.38 35.63 -12.47
CA GLY A 198 -39.03 36.22 -12.46
C GLY A 198 -38.27 36.05 -11.14
N THR A 199 -38.89 35.53 -10.08
CA THR A 199 -38.21 35.28 -8.80
C THR A 199 -37.18 34.15 -8.91
N LEU A 200 -36.08 34.26 -8.16
CA LEU A 200 -35.04 33.22 -8.10
C LEU A 200 -35.21 32.39 -6.82
N LYS A 201 -35.48 31.10 -6.98
CA LYS A 201 -35.46 30.15 -5.87
C LYS A 201 -34.09 29.51 -5.75
N VAL A 202 -33.53 29.57 -4.55
CA VAL A 202 -32.22 29.03 -4.21
C VAL A 202 -32.39 27.69 -3.50
N TYR A 203 -31.74 26.66 -4.01
CA TYR A 203 -31.72 25.33 -3.40
C TYR A 203 -30.30 25.01 -3.00
N LYS A 204 -30.09 24.70 -1.71
CA LYS A 204 -28.81 24.22 -1.18
C LYS A 204 -28.92 22.73 -0.91
N TYR A 205 -27.94 21.96 -1.34
CA TYR A 205 -27.94 20.51 -1.16
C TYR A 205 -26.52 19.97 -0.98
N ASN A 206 -26.42 18.83 -0.30
CA ASN A 206 -25.18 18.11 -0.09
C ASN A 206 -24.63 17.60 -1.43
N SER A 207 -23.36 17.89 -1.68
CA SER A 207 -22.64 17.56 -2.92
C SER A 207 -21.45 16.68 -2.58
N PRO A 208 -21.63 15.34 -2.58
CA PRO A 208 -20.52 14.42 -2.37
C PRO A 208 -19.60 14.43 -3.60
N ARG A 209 -18.30 14.20 -3.37
CA ARG A 209 -17.34 14.06 -4.45
C ARG A 209 -16.32 12.98 -4.11
N PHE A 210 -16.24 11.98 -4.97
CA PHE A 210 -15.16 11.01 -5.02
C PHE A 210 -14.21 11.37 -6.15
N SER A 211 -12.91 11.16 -5.94
CA SER A 211 -11.93 11.24 -7.02
C SER A 211 -10.73 10.33 -6.78
N ILE A 212 -10.13 9.84 -7.86
CA ILE A 212 -8.80 9.22 -7.89
C ILE A 212 -7.98 9.97 -8.93
N ILE A 213 -6.70 10.24 -8.64
CA ILE A 213 -5.75 10.81 -9.62
C ILE A 213 -4.90 9.69 -10.23
N GLY A 214 -4.53 9.81 -11.50
CA GLY A 214 -3.65 8.86 -12.18
C GLY A 214 -3.46 9.23 -13.65
N THR A 215 -2.68 8.44 -14.39
CA THR A 215 -2.63 8.54 -15.86
C THR A 215 -3.99 8.14 -16.44
N ILE A 216 -4.33 8.69 -17.61
CA ILE A 216 -5.65 8.42 -18.21
C ILE A 216 -5.82 6.94 -18.57
N GLU A 217 -4.76 6.26 -19.04
CA GLU A 217 -4.84 4.83 -19.35
C GLU A 217 -5.08 4.00 -18.08
N PHE A 218 -4.39 4.33 -16.98
CA PHE A 218 -4.55 3.61 -15.71
C PHE A 218 -5.94 3.81 -15.11
N LEU A 219 -6.44 5.05 -15.13
CA LEU A 219 -7.79 5.35 -14.63
C LEU A 219 -8.87 4.63 -15.46
N LYS A 220 -8.75 4.61 -16.80
CA LYS A 220 -9.63 3.82 -17.65
C LYS A 220 -9.52 2.32 -17.40
N ASN A 221 -8.37 1.82 -16.94
CA ASN A 221 -8.21 0.43 -16.53
C ASN A 221 -8.95 0.14 -15.21
N ILE A 222 -8.87 1.06 -14.24
CA ILE A 222 -9.64 1.02 -12.98
C ILE A 222 -11.15 1.09 -13.24
N GLU A 223 -11.59 1.99 -14.11
CA GLU A 223 -13.00 2.21 -14.45
C GLU A 223 -13.70 0.92 -14.89
N LYS A 224 -13.00 0.00 -15.58
CA LYS A 224 -13.56 -1.30 -16.01
C LYS A 224 -14.04 -2.20 -14.86
N TYR A 225 -13.54 -1.97 -13.65
CA TYR A 225 -13.85 -2.78 -12.47
C TYR A 225 -14.68 -2.03 -11.44
N MET A 226 -14.72 -0.69 -11.50
CA MET A 226 -15.45 0.11 -10.54
C MET A 226 -16.93 0.26 -10.93
N PRO A 227 -17.86 0.22 -9.97
CA PRO A 227 -19.24 0.59 -10.23
C PRO A 227 -19.37 2.12 -10.38
N GLY A 228 -20.33 2.53 -11.18
CA GLY A 228 -20.69 3.94 -11.35
C GLY A 228 -20.20 4.57 -12.66
N THR A 229 -20.58 5.81 -12.86
CA THR A 229 -20.22 6.63 -14.02
C THR A 229 -19.21 7.69 -13.61
N PHE A 230 -18.11 7.77 -14.35
CA PHE A 230 -17.01 8.67 -14.03
C PHE A 230 -16.85 9.75 -15.09
N SER A 231 -16.48 10.94 -14.61
CA SER A 231 -16.01 12.04 -15.45
C SER A 231 -14.52 12.24 -15.26
N TYR A 232 -13.87 12.88 -16.24
CA TYR A 232 -12.44 13.14 -16.20
C TYR A 232 -12.16 14.64 -16.17
N ARG A 233 -11.26 15.06 -15.28
CA ARG A 233 -10.84 16.45 -15.13
C ARG A 233 -9.32 16.56 -15.15
N ASP A 234 -8.80 17.64 -15.71
CA ASP A 234 -7.36 17.89 -15.74
C ASP A 234 -6.78 18.07 -14.34
N SER A 235 -5.59 17.51 -14.13
CA SER A 235 -4.78 17.80 -12.95
C SER A 235 -3.77 18.92 -13.25
N LYS A 236 -3.03 19.35 -12.23
CA LYS A 236 -1.91 20.29 -12.42
C LYS A 236 -0.70 19.68 -13.14
N THR A 237 -0.72 18.37 -13.33
CA THR A 237 0.33 17.60 -13.98
C THR A 237 -0.22 17.08 -15.31
N ASP A 238 0.38 17.48 -16.43
CA ASP A 238 -0.18 17.28 -17.78
C ASP A 238 -0.59 15.83 -18.12
N TYR A 239 0.21 14.86 -17.65
CA TYR A 239 -0.02 13.43 -17.89
C TYR A 239 -0.92 12.75 -16.84
N MET A 240 -1.44 13.50 -15.86
CA MET A 240 -2.37 12.99 -14.84
C MET A 240 -3.74 13.66 -14.97
N LYS A 241 -4.79 12.88 -14.75
CA LYS A 241 -6.18 13.33 -14.68
C LYS A 241 -6.78 12.93 -13.34
N TYR A 242 -7.87 13.60 -12.97
CA TYR A 242 -8.78 13.13 -11.93
C TYR A 242 -9.93 12.37 -12.59
N MET A 243 -10.16 11.14 -12.16
CA MET A 243 -11.41 10.40 -12.40
C MET A 243 -12.35 10.71 -11.25
N GLU A 244 -13.55 11.22 -11.54
CA GLU A 244 -14.46 11.78 -10.53
C GLU A 244 -15.87 11.24 -10.62
N CYS A 245 -16.50 11.07 -9.46
CA CYS A 245 -17.92 10.74 -9.31
C CYS A 245 -18.57 11.69 -8.29
N SER A 246 -19.81 12.10 -8.58
CA SER A 246 -20.64 12.92 -7.68
C SER A 246 -22.10 12.46 -7.60
N SER A 247 -22.48 11.42 -8.37
CA SER A 247 -23.82 10.83 -8.32
C SER A 247 -24.03 10.17 -6.96
N LYS A 248 -25.06 10.58 -6.22
CA LYS A 248 -25.35 10.04 -4.89
C LYS A 248 -25.52 8.51 -4.88
N ARG A 249 -26.13 7.96 -5.93
CA ARG A 249 -26.31 6.51 -6.10
C ARG A 249 -24.97 5.81 -6.27
N ASP A 250 -24.19 6.25 -7.25
CA ASP A 250 -22.89 5.66 -7.57
C ASP A 250 -21.92 5.78 -6.38
N MET A 251 -22.03 6.83 -5.56
CA MET A 251 -21.26 6.96 -4.32
C MET A 251 -21.54 5.82 -3.33
N ILE A 252 -22.79 5.35 -3.22
CA ILE A 252 -23.15 4.20 -2.39
C ILE A 252 -22.52 2.93 -2.98
N ASP A 253 -22.72 2.70 -4.28
CA ASP A 253 -22.19 1.51 -4.97
C ASP A 253 -20.65 1.44 -4.89
N ILE A 254 -19.96 2.58 -5.04
CA ILE A 254 -18.50 2.69 -4.90
C ILE A 254 -18.07 2.38 -3.46
N PHE A 255 -18.77 2.91 -2.46
CA PHE A 255 -18.44 2.64 -1.07
C PHE A 255 -18.55 1.14 -0.75
N GLU A 256 -19.66 0.51 -1.15
CA GLU A 256 -19.88 -0.92 -0.94
C GLU A 256 -18.80 -1.76 -1.65
N PHE A 257 -18.48 -1.41 -2.90
CA PHE A 257 -17.43 -2.09 -3.66
C PHE A 257 -16.05 -2.03 -2.96
N LEU A 258 -15.66 -0.86 -2.45
CA LEU A 258 -14.36 -0.67 -1.83
C LEU A 258 -14.29 -1.25 -0.41
N TYR A 259 -15.29 -0.97 0.43
CA TYR A 259 -15.17 -1.14 1.88
C TYR A 259 -15.99 -2.28 2.47
N ASN A 260 -16.88 -2.93 1.71
CA ASN A 260 -17.63 -4.07 2.24
C ASN A 260 -16.67 -5.19 2.67
N ASP A 261 -16.81 -5.61 3.93
CA ASP A 261 -15.96 -6.59 4.63
C ASP A 261 -14.46 -6.24 4.67
N SER A 262 -14.13 -4.95 4.62
CA SER A 262 -12.73 -4.52 4.64
C SER A 262 -12.08 -4.66 6.03
N THR A 263 -10.99 -5.43 6.10
CA THR A 263 -10.16 -5.61 7.32
C THR A 263 -9.04 -4.57 7.43
N ILE A 264 -8.69 -3.95 6.30
CA ILE A 264 -7.59 -2.99 6.17
C ILE A 264 -7.98 -1.84 5.24
N HIS A 265 -7.82 -0.61 5.76
CA HIS A 265 -8.13 0.64 5.08
C HIS A 265 -7.56 1.84 5.87
N LEU A 266 -7.57 3.03 5.26
CA LEU A 266 -7.39 4.30 5.96
C LEU A 266 -8.67 4.74 6.68
N GLU A 267 -8.63 4.73 8.01
CA GLU A 267 -9.71 5.14 8.90
C GLU A 267 -10.24 6.54 8.57
N ARG A 268 -9.37 7.52 8.29
CA ARG A 268 -9.81 8.89 7.97
C ARG A 268 -10.69 8.95 6.70
N LYS A 269 -10.38 8.13 5.69
CA LYS A 269 -11.15 8.07 4.43
C LYS A 269 -12.43 7.28 4.63
N PHE A 270 -12.36 6.16 5.35
CA PHE A 270 -13.54 5.39 5.74
C PHE A 270 -14.54 6.24 6.55
N ASN A 271 -14.07 6.94 7.58
CA ASN A 271 -14.90 7.84 8.39
C ASN A 271 -15.50 8.97 7.56
N LYS A 272 -14.76 9.51 6.58
CA LYS A 272 -15.29 10.53 5.67
C LYS A 272 -16.36 9.98 4.74
N TRP A 273 -16.22 8.75 4.28
CA TRP A 273 -17.25 8.03 3.54
C TRP A 273 -18.52 7.86 4.36
N GLN A 274 -18.42 7.43 5.63
CA GLN A 274 -19.58 7.32 6.52
C GLN A 274 -20.36 8.65 6.67
N GLN A 275 -19.63 9.76 6.80
CA GLN A 275 -20.25 11.10 6.82
C GLN A 275 -21.00 11.41 5.52
N VAL A 276 -20.40 11.06 4.38
CA VAL A 276 -21.01 11.26 3.05
C VAL A 276 -22.28 10.43 2.91
N LEU A 277 -22.27 9.15 3.28
CA LEU A 277 -23.44 8.28 3.17
C LEU A 277 -24.58 8.75 4.08
N SER A 278 -24.26 9.14 5.32
CA SER A 278 -25.24 9.73 6.25
C SER A 278 -25.89 11.01 5.68
N ALA A 279 -25.13 11.80 4.92
CA ALA A 279 -25.61 13.03 4.29
C ALA A 279 -26.38 12.81 2.98
N ILE A 280 -26.20 11.66 2.33
CA ILE A 280 -26.94 11.24 1.13
C ILE A 280 -28.33 10.68 1.50
N ASN A 281 -28.40 9.95 2.61
CA ASN A 281 -29.63 9.29 3.10
C ASN A 281 -30.59 10.21 3.88
N LYS A 282 -30.26 11.50 4.00
CA LYS A 282 -31.12 12.55 4.57
C LYS A 282 -31.81 13.33 3.45
#